data_AF-A0A7W6HFI2-F1
#
_entry.id   AF-A0A7W6HFI2-F1
#
_cell.length_a   1.000
_cell.length_b   1.000
_cell.length_c   1.000
_cell.angle_alpha   90.00
_cell.angle_beta   90.00
_cell.angle_gamma   90.00
#
_symmetry.space_group_name_H-M   'P 1'
#
loop_
_entity.id
_entity.type
_entity.pdbx_description
1 polymer ?
#
loop_
_entity_poly.entity_id
_entity_poly.type
_entity_poly.pdbx_seq_one_letter_code
_entity_poly.pdbx_strand_id
1 'polypeptide(L)' 'MTLERFLSVIAFVVLGVFLLVLVTKVATLDLSIVVLVTILLCGYDLFFHRVPPHP' A
#
# COMPACT_ATOMS: atom_id res chain seq x y z
N MET A 1 0.10 -0.49 -19.91
CA MET A 1 -0.29 -0.07 -18.54
C MET A 1 -1.38 0.97 -18.69
N THR A 2 -2.56 0.74 -18.11
CA THR A 2 -3.63 1.75 -18.07
C THR A 2 -3.29 2.85 -17.07
N LEU A 3 -3.82 4.07 -17.28
CA LEU A 3 -3.59 5.24 -16.42
C LEU A 3 -3.92 4.93 -14.95
N GLU A 4 -5.02 4.23 -14.70
CA GLU A 4 -5.46 3.80 -13.35
C GLU A 4 -4.42 2.92 -12.64
N ARG A 5 -3.79 2.02 -13.39
CA ARG A 5 -2.76 1.13 -12.85
C ARG A 5 -1.46 1.89 -12.55
N PHE A 6 -1.15 2.91 -13.34
CA PHE A 6 -0.03 3.81 -13.06
C PHE A 6 -0.29 4.67 -11.81
N LEU A 7 -1.48 5.25 -11.67
CA LEU A 7 -1.87 6.01 -10.47
C LEU A 7 -1.85 5.13 -9.21
N SER A 8 -2.33 3.88 -9.29
CA SER A 8 -2.34 2.96 -8.15
C SER A 8 -0.92 2.57 -7.70
N VAL A 9 0.00 2.38 -8.65
CA VAL A 9 1.42 2.15 -8.32
C VAL A 9 2.02 3.38 -7.63
N ILE A 10 1.73 4.59 -8.12
CA ILE A 10 2.21 5.83 -7.47
C ILE A 10 1.65 5.95 -6.06
N ALA A 11 0.34 5.73 -5.88
CA ALA A 11 -0.30 5.78 -4.56
C ALA A 11 0.34 4.79 -3.59
N PHE A 12 0.65 3.57 -4.05
CA PHE A 12 1.35 2.56 -3.25
C PHE A 12 2.76 3.01 -2.84
N VAL A 13 3.52 3.61 -3.76
CA VAL A 13 4.87 4.13 -3.46
C VAL A 13 4.80 5.27 -2.43
N VAL A 14 3.88 6.22 -2.60
CA VAL A 14 3.69 7.34 -1.66
C VAL A 14 3.30 6.81 -0.27
N LEU A 15 2.38 5.85 -0.21
CA LEU A 15 2.00 5.18 1.03
C LEU A 15 3.21 4.51 1.70
N GLY A 16 4.00 3.75 0.94
CA GLY A 16 5.20 3.08 1.44
C GLY A 16 6.23 4.06 2.01
N VAL A 17 6.49 5.18 1.33
CA VAL A 17 7.41 6.23 1.80
C VAL A 17 6.90 6.85 3.10
N PHE A 18 5.61 7.17 3.17
CA PHE A 18 5.01 7.75 4.37
C PHE A 18 5.10 6.80 5.58
N LEU A 19 4.78 5.52 5.38
CA LEU A 19 4.85 4.51 6.44
C LEU A 19 6.30 4.26 6.90
N LEU A 20 7.28 4.29 5.98
CA LEU A 20 8.70 4.18 6.33
C LEU A 20 9.18 5.34 7.21
N VAL A 21 8.75 6.57 6.91
CA VAL A 21 9.02 7.73 7.77
C VAL A 21 8.36 7.54 9.15
N LEU A 22 7.13 7.04 9.20
CA LEU A 22 6.40 6.80 10.45
C LEU A 22 7.10 5.75 11.34
N VAL A 23 7.52 4.64 10.76
CA VAL A 23 8.27 3.58 11.45
C VAL A 23 9.62 4.10 11.96
N THR A 24 10.35 4.85 11.15
CA THR A 24 11.68 5.37 11.55
C THR A 24 11.62 6.46 12.63
N LYS A 25 10.48 7.16 12.76
CA LYS A 25 10.30 8.23 13.76
C LYS A 25 9.69 7.78 15.08
N VAL A 26 8.78 6.81 15.06
CA VAL A 26 8.01 6.40 16.25
C VAL A 26 8.38 4.99 16.73
N ALA A 27 8.90 4.13 15.84
CA ALA A 27 9.51 2.83 16.13
C ALA A 27 8.85 1.98 17.25
N THR A 28 7.52 1.88 17.24
CA THR A 28 6.78 0.98 18.13
C THR A 28 6.52 -0.36 17.45
N LEU A 29 6.59 -1.45 18.22
CA LEU A 29 6.38 -2.83 17.72
C LEU A 29 4.96 -2.97 17.13
N ASP A 30 3.95 -2.45 17.82
CA ASP A 30 2.56 -2.39 17.36
C ASP A 30 2.41 -1.64 16.03
N LEU A 31 3.00 -0.44 15.93
CA LEU A 31 3.00 0.37 14.71
C LEU A 31 3.64 -0.38 13.53
N SER A 32 4.74 -1.08 13.77
CA SER A 32 5.46 -1.83 12.73
C SER A 32 4.63 -2.99 12.18
N ILE A 33 3.87 -3.68 13.05
CA ILE A 33 2.95 -4.76 12.65
C ILE A 33 1.81 -4.19 11.79
N VAL A 34 1.17 -3.10 12.24
CA VAL A 34 0.08 -2.46 11.50
C VAL A 34 0.55 -1.99 10.12
N VAL A 35 1.74 -1.37 10.04
CA VAL A 35 2.37 -0.95 8.79
C VAL A 35 2.59 -2.14 7.86
N LEU A 36 3.15 -3.25 8.36
CA LEU A 36 3.42 -4.44 7.56
C LEU A 36 2.14 -5.07 7.00
N VAL A 37 1.10 -5.18 7.82
CA VAL A 37 -0.23 -5.66 7.39
C VAL A 37 -0.83 -4.74 6.33
N THR A 38 -0.69 -3.42 6.50
CA THR A 38 -1.19 -2.43 5.54
C THR A 38 -0.51 -2.56 4.18
N ILE A 39 0.82 -2.71 4.15
CA ILE A 39 1.58 -2.91 2.91
C ILE A 39 1.18 -4.23 2.23
N LEU A 40 0.99 -5.31 2.99
CA LEU A 40 0.53 -6.59 2.46
C LEU A 40 -0.85 -6.49 1.82
N LEU A 41 -1.81 -5.83 2.49
CA LEU A 41 -3.17 -5.66 1.97
C LEU A 41 -3.20 -4.78 0.72
N CYS A 42 -2.51 -3.64 0.74
CA CYS A 42 -2.43 -2.77 -0.44
C CYS A 42 -1.69 -3.44 -1.61
N GLY A 43 -0.63 -4.20 -1.33
CA GLY A 43 0.06 -4.99 -2.35
C GLY A 43 -0.86 -6.06 -2.93
N TYR A 44 -1.62 -6.76 -2.08
CA TYR A 44 -2.59 -7.74 -2.53
C TYR A 44 -3.66 -7.12 -3.44
N ASP A 45 -4.19 -5.95 -3.06
CA ASP A 45 -5.12 -5.20 -3.89
C ASP A 45 -4.52 -4.85 -5.26
N LEU A 46 -3.31 -4.29 -5.27
CA LEU A 46 -2.63 -3.83 -6.48
C LEU A 46 -2.25 -4.97 -7.45
N PHE A 47 -1.84 -6.13 -6.93
CA PHE A 47 -1.29 -7.23 -7.73
C PHE A 47 -2.28 -8.36 -8.01
N PHE A 48 -3.21 -8.63 -7.10
CA PHE A 48 -4.07 -9.81 -7.15
C PHE A 48 -5.57 -9.47 -7.22
N HIS A 49 -6.00 -8.34 -6.65
CA HIS A 49 -7.42 -7.96 -6.74
C HIS A 49 -7.74 -7.44 -8.14
N ARG A 50 -8.51 -8.22 -8.89
CA ARG A 50 -9.11 -7.78 -10.15
C ARG A 50 -10.53 -7.35 -9.84
N VAL A 51 -10.78 -6.04 -9.84
CA VAL A 51 -12.14 -5.49 -9.72
C VAL A 51 -12.97 -6.10 -10.85
N PRO A 52 -14.04 -6.87 -10.53
CA PRO A 52 -14.92 -7.38 -11.56
C PRO A 52 -15.60 -6.20 -12.27
N PRO A 53 -15.77 -6.23 -13.60
CA PRO A 53 -16.45 -5.15 -14.31
C PRO A 53 -17.85 -4.96 -13.71
N HIS A 54 -18.10 -3.76 -13.20
CA HIS A 54 -19.42 -3.38 -12.71
C HIS A 54 -20.40 -3.44 -13.90
N PRO A 55 -21.58 -4.09 -13.76
CA PRO A 55 -22.63 -4.05 -14.80
C PRO A 55 -23.21 -2.65 -14.98
#